data_AF-A0A1J5D561-F1
#
_entry.id   AF-A0A1J5D561-F1
#
_cell.length_a   1.000
_cell.length_b   1.000
_cell.length_c   1.000
_cell.angle_alpha   90.00
_cell.angle_beta   90.00
_cell.angle_gamma   90.00
#
_symmetry.space_group_name_H-M   'P 1'
#
loop_
_entity.id
_entity.type
_entity.pdbx_description
1 polymer ?
#
loop_
_entity_poly.entity_id
_entity_poly.type
_entity_poly.pdbx_seq_one_letter_code
_entity_poly.pdbx_strand_id
1 'polypeptide(L)'
;MVRGATLNKETRERITAKVDEFLVSSNARAVLLVDRTGQPVAEAGEMRGFSVAKLAALAVADFAASEQISTLLSNPFSSIFHQGLGRSLYLAGVEDELVLIVLFDQRVNAGMMRIKVKAAVEELAALCKAVIVELEAKGEGDDIEINWGMDELDFDWMAKDLSDILGS
;
A
#
# COMPACT_ATOMS: atom_id res chain seq x y z
N MET A 1 2.09 3.17 -12.15
CA MET A 1 2.36 4.53 -11.71
C MET A 1 3.52 5.00 -12.52
N VAL A 2 3.13 5.46 -13.70
CA VAL A 2 3.84 6.48 -14.45
C VAL A 2 4.48 7.43 -13.42
N ARG A 3 5.80 7.36 -13.31
CA ARG A 3 6.58 8.20 -12.42
C ARG A 3 6.20 9.64 -12.70
N GLY A 4 5.58 10.32 -11.73
CA GLY A 4 5.16 11.72 -11.85
C GLY A 4 3.72 11.99 -12.29
N ALA A 5 2.90 10.99 -12.60
CA ALA A 5 1.47 11.24 -12.82
C ALA A 5 0.79 11.57 -11.49
N THR A 6 0.47 12.85 -11.27
CA THR A 6 -0.41 13.24 -10.16
C THR A 6 -1.72 12.49 -10.33
N LEU A 7 -2.05 11.57 -9.41
CA LEU A 7 -3.35 10.89 -9.37
C LEU A 7 -4.44 11.95 -9.40
N ASN A 8 -5.09 12.09 -10.55
CA ASN A 8 -6.14 13.07 -10.72
C ASN A 8 -7.28 12.79 -9.74
N LYS A 9 -8.09 13.81 -9.44
CA LYS A 9 -9.14 13.74 -8.42
C LYS A 9 -10.11 12.57 -8.67
N GLU A 10 -10.51 12.36 -9.92
CA GLU A 10 -11.44 11.30 -10.32
C GLU A 10 -10.87 9.89 -10.04
N THR A 11 -9.60 9.66 -10.35
CA THR A 11 -8.91 8.40 -10.07
C THR A 11 -8.86 8.14 -8.57
N ARG A 12 -8.51 9.17 -7.79
CA ARG A 12 -8.45 9.06 -6.34
C ARG A 12 -9.82 8.69 -5.76
N GLU A 13 -10.89 9.33 -6.22
CA GLU A 13 -12.25 9.04 -5.79
C GLU A 13 -12.66 7.58 -6.12
N ARG A 14 -12.33 7.09 -7.32
CA ARG A 14 -12.58 5.69 -7.71
C ARG A 14 -11.82 4.69 -6.82
N ILE A 15 -10.56 4.98 -6.51
CA ILE A 15 -9.74 4.14 -5.62
C ILE A 15 -10.30 4.17 -4.19
N THR A 16 -10.61 5.35 -3.66
CA THR A 16 -11.19 5.49 -2.32
C THR A 16 -12.51 4.73 -2.20
N ALA A 17 -13.39 4.81 -3.20
CA ALA A 17 -14.63 4.04 -3.22
C ALA A 17 -14.38 2.52 -3.12
N LYS A 18 -13.38 2.00 -3.83
CA LYS A 18 -13.02 0.57 -3.75
C LYS A 18 -12.46 0.18 -2.38
N VAL A 19 -11.66 1.04 -1.77
CA VAL A 19 -11.14 0.85 -0.42
C VAL A 19 -12.28 0.86 0.62
N ASP A 20 -13.27 1.75 0.47
CA ASP A 20 -14.47 1.81 1.31
C ASP A 20 -15.36 0.56 1.17
N GLU A 21 -15.61 0.12 -0.08
CA GLU A 21 -16.34 -1.14 -0.36
C GLU A 21 -15.66 -2.35 0.29
N PHE A 22 -14.33 -2.40 0.22
CA PHE A 22 -13.55 -3.44 0.86
C PHE A 22 -13.62 -3.36 2.39
N LEU A 23 -13.53 -2.18 3.00
CA LEU A 23 -13.68 -2.01 4.45
C LEU A 23 -15.02 -2.60 4.93
N VAL A 24 -16.12 -2.24 4.27
CA VAL A 24 -17.48 -2.69 4.64
C VAL A 24 -17.61 -4.20 4.48
N SER A 25 -17.20 -4.74 3.32
CA SER A 25 -17.36 -6.17 3.03
C SER A 25 -16.40 -7.05 3.84
N SER A 26 -15.25 -6.53 4.27
CA SER A 26 -14.24 -7.27 5.02
C SER A 26 -14.49 -7.37 6.52
N ASN A 27 -15.28 -6.46 7.10
CA ASN A 27 -15.31 -6.20 8.54
C ASN A 27 -13.93 -5.84 9.10
N ALA A 28 -13.06 -5.25 8.27
CA ALA A 28 -11.81 -4.67 8.74
C ALA A 28 -12.11 -3.45 9.61
N ARG A 29 -11.13 -3.09 10.44
CA ARG A 29 -11.18 -1.89 11.28
C ARG A 29 -10.74 -0.66 10.50
N ALA A 30 -9.68 -0.81 9.73
CA ALA A 30 -9.15 0.22 8.85
C ALA A 30 -8.44 -0.42 7.66
N VAL A 31 -8.45 0.29 6.54
CA VAL A 31 -7.79 -0.08 5.30
C VAL A 31 -7.05 1.13 4.78
N LEU A 32 -5.80 0.95 4.39
CA LEU A 32 -5.00 1.98 3.74
C LEU A 32 -4.43 1.42 2.45
N LEU A 33 -4.47 2.23 1.40
CA LEU A 33 -3.69 2.00 0.19
C LEU A 33 -2.61 3.06 0.16
N VAL A 34 -1.35 2.64 0.17
CA VAL A 34 -0.18 3.53 0.23
C VAL A 34 0.74 3.24 -0.93
N ASP A 35 1.51 4.22 -1.36
CA ASP A 35 2.61 3.98 -2.30
C ASP A 35 3.86 3.43 -1.60
N ARG A 36 4.89 3.08 -2.37
CA ARG A 36 6.19 2.59 -1.86
C ARG A 36 7.01 3.60 -1.05
N THR A 37 6.57 4.84 -0.93
CA THR A 37 7.18 5.84 -0.03
C THR A 37 6.44 5.93 1.31
N GLY A 38 5.31 5.23 1.46
CA GLY A 38 4.46 5.31 2.64
C GLY A 38 3.45 6.45 2.58
N GLN A 39 3.30 7.12 1.43
CA GLN A 39 2.28 8.16 1.28
C GLN A 39 0.89 7.52 1.05
N PRO A 40 -0.13 7.91 1.82
CA PRO A 40 -1.49 7.42 1.60
C PRO A 40 -2.08 7.89 0.27
N VAL A 41 -2.57 6.94 -0.52
CA VAL A 41 -3.39 7.16 -1.71
C VAL A 41 -4.86 7.22 -1.33
N ALA A 42 -5.31 6.28 -0.49
CA ALA A 42 -6.66 6.18 0.03
C ALA A 42 -6.66 5.56 1.43
N GLU A 43 -7.65 5.95 2.24
CA GLU A 43 -7.80 5.53 3.63
C GLU A 43 -9.28 5.34 3.95
N ALA A 44 -9.62 4.29 4.70
CA ALA A 44 -10.96 4.05 5.18
C ALA A 44 -10.97 3.44 6.60
N GLY A 45 -11.96 3.79 7.41
CA GLY A 45 -12.21 3.20 8.73
C GLY A 45 -11.61 3.97 9.90
N GLU A 46 -11.46 3.30 11.05
CA GLU A 46 -11.07 3.95 12.31
C GLU A 46 -9.65 3.57 12.78
N MET A 47 -8.74 4.53 12.66
CA MET A 47 -7.34 4.44 13.11
C MET A 47 -7.10 5.01 14.52
N ARG A 48 -8.10 4.91 15.42
CA ARG A 48 -8.02 5.49 16.77
C ARG A 48 -6.78 4.96 17.52
N GLY A 49 -5.88 5.87 17.87
CA GLY A 49 -4.66 5.59 18.64
C GLY A 49 -3.40 5.33 17.80
N PHE A 50 -3.46 5.45 16.47
CA PHE A 50 -2.28 5.34 15.61
C PHE A 50 -2.15 6.57 14.71
N SER A 51 -0.90 6.97 14.45
CA SER A 51 -0.61 7.86 13.32
C SER A 51 -0.64 7.02 12.05
N VAL A 52 -1.53 7.37 11.12
CA VAL A 52 -1.61 6.75 9.79
C VAL A 52 -0.25 6.78 9.10
N ALA A 53 0.42 7.94 9.11
CA ALA A 53 1.73 8.09 8.50
C ALA A 53 2.77 7.15 9.11
N LYS A 54 2.78 6.99 10.45
CA LYS A 54 3.70 6.06 11.12
C LYS A 54 3.41 4.60 10.74
N LEU A 55 2.13 4.20 10.71
CA LEU A 55 1.78 2.83 10.30
C LEU A 55 2.18 2.57 8.84
N ALA A 56 1.90 3.51 7.94
CA ALA A 56 2.23 3.41 6.52
C ALA A 56 3.73 3.27 6.30
N ALA A 57 4.55 4.13 6.90
CA ALA A 57 6.01 4.07 6.79
C ALA A 57 6.58 2.72 7.28
N LEU A 58 6.14 2.25 8.45
CA LEU A 58 6.58 0.97 9.00
C LEU A 58 6.12 -0.22 8.15
N ALA A 59 4.87 -0.20 7.67
CA ALA A 59 4.33 -1.27 6.83
C ALA A 59 5.05 -1.36 5.48
N VAL A 60 5.35 -0.23 4.85
CA VAL A 60 6.13 -0.18 3.61
C VAL A 60 7.54 -0.70 3.82
N ALA A 61 8.21 -0.30 4.91
CA ALA A 61 9.54 -0.79 5.24
C ALA A 61 9.55 -2.32 5.47
N ASP A 62 8.58 -2.84 6.22
CA ASP A 62 8.41 -4.28 6.46
C ASP A 62 8.12 -5.05 5.17
N PHE A 63 7.29 -4.48 4.30
CA PHE A 63 6.97 -5.08 2.99
C PHE A 63 8.19 -5.12 2.07
N ALA A 64 8.95 -4.02 1.98
CA ALA A 64 10.18 -3.95 1.20
C ALA A 64 11.25 -4.94 1.70
N ALA A 65 11.44 -5.05 3.03
CA ALA A 65 12.36 -6.03 3.61
C ALA A 65 11.95 -7.47 3.26
N SER A 66 10.65 -7.76 3.29
CA SER A 66 10.13 -9.09 2.93
C SER A 66 10.29 -9.41 1.45
N GLU A 67 10.21 -8.42 0.54
CA GLU A 67 10.54 -8.60 -0.88
C GLU A 67 12.01 -8.98 -1.10
N GLN A 68 12.93 -8.42 -0.31
CA GLN A 68 14.34 -8.82 -0.33
C GLN A 68 14.53 -10.27 0.11
N ILE A 69 13.81 -10.69 1.16
CA ILE A 69 13.82 -12.10 1.61
C ILE A 69 13.24 -13.02 0.52
N SER A 70 12.12 -12.65 -0.08
CA SER A 70 11.50 -13.35 -1.20
C SER A 70 12.48 -13.56 -2.36
N THR A 71 13.22 -12.50 -2.72
CA THR A 71 14.26 -12.53 -3.76
C THR A 71 15.41 -13.47 -3.37
N LEU A 72 15.93 -13.35 -2.15
CA LEU A 72 16.99 -14.22 -1.63
C LEU A 72 16.61 -15.69 -1.66
N LEU A 73 15.34 -16.00 -1.37
CA LEU A 73 14.81 -17.36 -1.37
C LEU A 73 14.29 -17.82 -2.74
N SER A 74 14.29 -16.96 -3.75
CA SER A 74 13.65 -17.19 -5.06
C SER A 74 12.19 -17.68 -4.92
N ASN A 75 11.48 -17.16 -3.92
CA ASN A 75 10.12 -17.54 -3.60
C ASN A 75 9.23 -16.30 -3.43
N PRO A 76 8.36 -15.99 -4.41
CA PRO A 76 7.60 -14.75 -4.43
C PRO A 76 6.62 -14.67 -3.24
N PHE A 77 6.81 -13.66 -2.39
CA PHE A 77 5.84 -13.31 -1.35
C PHE A 77 4.83 -12.32 -1.90
N SER A 78 3.55 -12.68 -1.90
CA SER A 78 2.45 -11.81 -2.34
C SER A 78 1.81 -11.02 -1.21
N SER A 79 2.07 -11.42 0.04
CA SER A 79 1.50 -10.78 1.22
C SER A 79 2.23 -11.15 2.51
N ILE A 80 2.05 -10.32 3.54
CA ILE A 80 2.58 -10.51 4.89
C ILE A 80 1.42 -10.45 5.87
N PHE A 81 1.45 -11.30 6.88
CA PHE A 81 0.46 -11.32 7.94
C PHE A 81 1.13 -11.24 9.31
N HIS A 82 0.82 -10.18 10.05
CA HIS A 82 1.24 -10.00 11.44
C HIS A 82 0.08 -10.29 12.36
N GLN A 83 0.19 -11.38 13.14
CA GLN A 83 -0.82 -11.77 14.10
C GLN A 83 -0.59 -11.09 15.45
N GLY A 84 -1.60 -10.40 15.97
CA GLY A 84 -1.59 -9.86 17.33
C GLY A 84 -2.69 -10.42 18.23
N LEU A 85 -2.56 -10.14 19.53
CA LEU A 85 -3.51 -10.58 20.57
C LEU A 85 -4.83 -9.82 20.58
N GLY A 86 -4.90 -8.65 19.94
CA GLY A 86 -6.14 -7.87 19.83
C GLY A 86 -6.44 -7.49 18.39
N ARG A 87 -5.39 -7.12 17.64
CA ARG A 87 -5.47 -6.70 16.25
C ARG A 87 -4.38 -7.40 15.45
N SER A 88 -4.68 -7.66 14.19
CA SER A 88 -3.74 -8.21 13.23
C SER A 88 -3.64 -7.31 12.01
N LEU A 89 -2.50 -7.37 11.33
CA LEU A 89 -2.21 -6.60 10.12
C LEU A 89 -2.05 -7.55 8.94
N TYR A 90 -2.65 -7.20 7.82
CA TYR A 90 -2.41 -7.86 6.53
C TYR A 90 -1.82 -6.84 5.57
N LEU A 91 -0.68 -7.16 4.97
CA LEU A 91 -0.02 -6.36 3.95
C LEU A 91 -0.06 -7.13 2.63
N ALA A 92 -0.46 -6.49 1.54
CA ALA A 92 -0.45 -7.10 0.22
C ALA A 92 -0.02 -6.08 -0.83
N GLY A 93 0.85 -6.49 -1.74
CA GLY A 93 1.21 -5.67 -2.89
C GLY A 93 0.02 -5.54 -3.85
N VAL A 94 -0.18 -4.35 -4.40
CA VAL A 94 -1.13 -4.08 -5.48
C VAL A 94 -0.31 -3.52 -6.65
N GLU A 95 -0.11 -4.36 -7.67
CA GLU A 95 0.93 -4.14 -8.68
C GLU A 95 2.30 -3.89 -8.00
N ASP A 96 3.25 -3.25 -8.70
CA ASP A 96 4.60 -3.06 -8.17
C ASP A 96 4.73 -1.85 -7.23
N GLU A 97 3.70 -1.02 -7.10
CA GLU A 97 3.87 0.35 -6.60
C GLU A 97 3.05 0.68 -5.37
N LEU A 98 2.02 -0.11 -5.09
CA LEU A 98 1.10 0.14 -4.00
C LEU A 98 1.13 -1.03 -3.01
N VAL A 99 0.87 -0.71 -1.76
CA VAL A 99 0.70 -1.68 -0.69
C VAL A 99 -0.66 -1.45 -0.04
N LEU A 100 -1.49 -2.48 -0.02
CA LEU A 100 -2.73 -2.53 0.74
C LEU A 100 -2.42 -2.97 2.17
N ILE A 101 -2.78 -2.13 3.12
CA ILE A 101 -2.63 -2.34 4.55
C ILE A 101 -4.02 -2.55 5.16
N VAL A 102 -4.25 -3.68 5.80
CA VAL A 102 -5.54 -4.02 6.41
C VAL A 102 -5.37 -4.31 7.88
N LEU A 103 -5.97 -3.48 8.71
CA LEU A 103 -6.04 -3.67 10.17
C LEU A 103 -7.38 -4.30 10.53
N PHE A 104 -7.36 -5.41 11.27
CA PHE A 104 -8.58 -6.08 11.68
C PHE A 104 -8.48 -6.71 13.07
N ASP A 105 -9.62 -6.79 13.75
CA ASP A 105 -9.74 -7.38 15.07
C ASP A 105 -10.00 -8.90 14.97
N GLN A 106 -9.87 -9.64 16.08
CA GLN A 106 -10.02 -11.10 16.11
C GLN A 106 -11.38 -11.68 15.69
N ARG A 107 -12.37 -10.82 15.44
CA ARG A 107 -13.67 -11.22 14.88
C ARG A 107 -13.55 -11.73 13.44
N VAL A 108 -12.50 -11.32 12.73
CA VAL A 108 -12.20 -11.79 11.37
C VAL A 108 -11.04 -12.78 11.42
N ASN A 109 -11.27 -13.98 10.90
CA ASN A 109 -10.24 -15.01 10.81
C ASN A 109 -9.25 -14.69 9.66
N ALA A 110 -7.98 -15.07 9.83
CA ALA A 110 -6.92 -14.77 8.87
C ALA A 110 -7.13 -15.40 7.49
N GLY A 111 -7.71 -16.60 7.41
CA GLY A 111 -8.02 -17.27 6.14
C GLY A 111 -9.10 -16.55 5.33
N MET A 112 -10.16 -16.09 5.99
CA MET A 112 -11.22 -15.28 5.39
C MET A 112 -10.68 -13.91 4.98
N MET A 113 -9.84 -13.29 5.82
CA MET A 113 -9.19 -12.03 5.45
C MET A 113 -8.32 -12.21 4.21
N ARG A 114 -7.52 -13.28 4.14
CA ARG A 114 -6.68 -13.59 2.97
C ARG A 114 -7.50 -13.69 1.68
N ILE A 115 -8.65 -14.36 1.71
CA ILE A 115 -9.53 -14.47 0.53
C ILE A 115 -10.04 -13.09 0.10
N LYS A 116 -10.53 -12.29 1.06
CA LYS A 116 -11.07 -10.96 0.77
C LYS A 116 -9.99 -9.99 0.28
N VAL A 117 -8.81 -9.99 0.89
CA VAL A 117 -7.66 -9.18 0.47
C VAL A 117 -7.24 -9.54 -0.94
N LYS A 118 -7.17 -10.84 -1.27
CA LYS A 118 -6.84 -11.27 -2.62
C LYS A 118 -7.80 -10.69 -3.66
N ALA A 119 -9.11 -10.76 -3.41
CA ALA A 119 -10.11 -10.18 -4.30
C ALA A 119 -9.95 -8.64 -4.43
N ALA A 120 -9.72 -7.95 -3.31
CA ALA A 120 -9.53 -6.50 -3.32
C ALA A 120 -8.27 -6.08 -4.10
N VAL A 121 -7.16 -6.84 -3.96
CA VAL A 121 -5.94 -6.61 -4.74
C VAL A 121 -6.21 -6.77 -6.24
N GLU A 122 -6.94 -7.80 -6.65
CA GLU A 122 -7.29 -8.02 -8.06
C GLU A 122 -8.17 -6.87 -8.62
N GLU A 123 -9.15 -6.39 -7.85
CA GLU A 123 -10.00 -5.27 -8.25
C GLU A 123 -9.23 -3.94 -8.34
N LEU A 124 -8.39 -3.64 -7.35
CA LEU A 124 -7.56 -2.43 -7.33
C LEU A 124 -6.53 -2.43 -8.46
N ALA A 125 -5.88 -3.58 -8.70
CA ALA A 125 -4.98 -3.80 -9.81
C ALA A 125 -5.64 -3.50 -11.17
N ALA A 126 -6.85 -4.05 -11.38
CA ALA A 126 -7.62 -3.82 -12.60
C ALA A 126 -7.99 -2.33 -12.77
N LEU A 127 -8.39 -1.66 -11.69
CA LEU A 127 -8.69 -0.23 -11.69
C LEU A 127 -7.45 0.61 -12.07
N CYS A 128 -6.30 0.34 -11.45
CA CYS A 128 -5.05 1.04 -11.74
C CYS A 128 -4.64 0.87 -13.22
N LYS A 129 -4.74 -0.35 -13.77
CA LYS A 129 -4.47 -0.62 -15.19
C LYS A 129 -5.42 0.13 -16.12
N ALA A 130 -6.71 0.16 -15.82
CA ALA A 130 -7.70 0.88 -16.62
C ALA A 130 -7.39 2.39 -16.67
N VAL A 131 -7.03 2.97 -15.52
CA VAL A 131 -6.68 4.39 -15.43
C VAL A 131 -5.42 4.72 -16.25
N ILE A 132 -4.41 3.86 -16.23
CA ILE A 132 -3.18 4.06 -17.04
C ILE A 132 -3.54 4.14 -18.53
N VAL A 133 -4.35 3.20 -19.01
CA VAL A 133 -4.81 3.18 -20.41
C VAL A 133 -5.63 4.43 -20.75
N GLU A 134 -6.50 4.89 -19.84
CA GLU A 134 -7.28 6.13 -20.01
C GLU A 134 -6.39 7.38 -20.12
N LEU A 135 -5.29 7.44 -19.36
CA LEU A 135 -4.32 8.55 -19.39
C LEU A 135 -3.49 8.54 -20.67
N GLU A 136 -2.99 7.38 -21.08
CA GLU A 136 -2.25 7.21 -22.34
C GLU A 136 -3.08 7.62 -23.56
N ALA A 137 -4.36 7.24 -23.57
CA ALA A 137 -5.31 7.60 -24.64
C ALA A 137 -5.61 9.11 -24.72
N LYS A 138 -5.42 9.86 -23.63
CA LYS A 138 -5.64 11.31 -23.56
C LYS A 138 -4.42 12.15 -23.99
N GLY A 139 -3.27 11.53 -24.25
CA GLY A 139 -2.08 12.21 -24.76
C GLY A 139 -1.32 13.07 -23.74
N GLU A 140 -1.54 12.88 -22.44
CA GLU A 140 -0.81 13.58 -21.36
C GLU A 140 0.56 12.92 -21.05
N GLY A 141 1.22 12.35 -22.07
CA GLY A 141 2.37 11.43 -21.90
C GLY A 141 3.75 11.96 -22.33
N ASP A 142 3.84 13.09 -23.02
CA ASP A 142 5.12 13.63 -23.52
C ASP A 142 5.33 15.04 -22.96
N ASP A 143 6.09 15.13 -21.86
CA ASP A 143 6.94 16.25 -21.43
C ASP A 143 7.17 16.16 -19.90
N ILE A 144 7.95 15.17 -19.46
CA ILE A 144 8.55 15.19 -18.12
C ILE A 144 10.03 14.87 -18.26
N GLU A 145 10.88 15.90 -18.13
CA GLU A 145 12.31 15.73 -17.89
C GLU A 145 12.53 14.99 -16.56
N ILE A 146 13.09 13.78 -16.63
CA ILE A 146 13.41 12.97 -15.46
C ILE A 146 14.85 13.29 -15.03
N ASN A 147 14.99 14.04 -13.94
CA ASN A 147 16.25 14.14 -13.19
C ASN A 147 16.41 12.88 -12.33
N TRP A 148 17.32 11.99 -12.72
CA TRP A 148 17.65 10.76 -11.98
C TRP A 148 18.59 11.03 -10.81
N GLY A 149 18.12 11.77 -9.82
CA GLY A 149 18.82 11.87 -8.54
C GLY A 149 18.61 10.64 -7.66
N MET A 150 18.95 9.44 -8.12
CA MET A 150 18.97 8.21 -7.31
C MET A 150 20.02 7.21 -7.83
N ASP A 151 21.30 7.57 -7.77
CA ASP A 151 22.40 6.62 -8.06
C ASP A 151 22.95 5.92 -6.81
N GLU A 152 22.52 6.28 -5.60
CA GLU A 152 22.87 5.52 -4.38
C GLU A 152 21.62 5.35 -3.51
N LEU A 153 21.29 4.10 -3.18
CA LEU A 153 20.37 3.76 -2.08
C LEU A 153 21.02 4.22 -0.78
N ASP A 154 20.84 5.48 -0.44
CA ASP A 154 21.24 5.98 0.86
C ASP A 154 20.21 5.50 1.89
N PHE A 155 20.49 4.39 2.58
CA PHE A 155 19.63 3.88 3.66
C PHE A 155 19.63 4.78 4.91
N ASP A 156 20.43 5.85 4.90
CA ASP A 156 20.59 6.77 6.03
C ASP A 156 19.33 7.60 6.31
N TRP A 157 18.51 7.91 5.29
CA TRP A 157 17.24 8.62 5.49
C TRP A 157 16.17 7.75 6.15
N MET A 158 16.11 6.45 5.83
CA MET A 158 15.20 5.50 6.48
C MET A 158 15.60 5.27 7.94
N ALA A 159 16.90 5.17 8.23
CA ALA A 159 17.39 4.99 9.59
C ALA A 159 17.04 6.18 10.51
N LYS A 160 17.14 7.40 9.97
CA LYS A 160 16.82 8.64 10.70
C LYS A 160 15.33 8.78 11.03
N ASP A 161 14.46 8.48 10.06
CA ASP A 161 13.01 8.47 10.30
C ASP A 161 12.59 7.31 11.22
N LEU A 162 13.24 6.14 11.14
CA LEU A 162 13.00 5.05 12.09
C LEU A 162 13.39 5.43 13.53
N SER A 163 14.50 6.16 13.74
CA SER A 163 14.85 6.64 15.08
C SER A 163 13.84 7.66 15.63
N ASP A 164 13.31 8.53 14.78
CA ASP A 164 12.31 9.52 15.16
C ASP A 164 10.89 8.90 15.35
N ILE A 165 10.57 7.83 14.62
CA ILE A 165 9.32 7.07 14.73
C ILE A 165 9.31 6.19 15.97
N LEU A 166 10.44 5.53 16.28
CA LEU A 166 10.60 4.62 17.42
C LEU A 166 10.84 5.35 18.74
N GLY A 167 11.25 6.63 18.71
CA GLY A 167 11.33 7.50 19.87
C GLY A 167 12.35 7.02 20.93
N SER A 168 13.49 7.70 21.00
CA SER A 168 14.15 7.96 22.27
C SER A 168 13.37 9.00 23.07
#